data_AF-A0A9P7JBM1-F1
#
_entry.id   AF-A0A9P7JBM1-F1
#
_cell.length_a   1.000
_cell.length_b   1.000
_cell.length_c   1.000
_cell.angle_alpha   90.00
_cell.angle_beta   90.00
_cell.angle_gamma   90.00
#
_symmetry.space_group_name_H-M   'P 1'
#
loop_
_entity.id
_entity.type
_entity.pdbx_description
1 polymer ?
#
loop_
_entity_poly.entity_id
_entity_poly.type
_entity_poly.pdbx_seq_one_letter_code
_entity_poly.pdbx_strand_id
1 'polypeptide(L)'
;MSSRKSTKTINTLASQIELERTRTNAKNDVHRLDHKSRKIPKPKGQARRAPPRGYKVQEAMGLTGDNDRYNKFRAIARIFATRYLDLTKTIRAQDQTVVDYILELLQIQHPFLQQFEDVWPMRDMIGQFLWHRNTYYKHRPIIQTSGRGDDMCLGELAKFLSEPNNHPSISNATKGTRKSKSNSDTISKVPQHVNKRKQPAVEYPEEESQFALSKKRRIEIHLASGHRLLANQFPSTDNSEDEPPVSTSTRYTLTITLSSQSY
;
A
#
# COMPACT_ATOMS: atom_id res chain seq x y z
N MET A 1 31.75 8.41 -8.77
CA MET A 1 31.74 9.00 -7.41
C MET A 1 30.36 8.92 -6.70
N SER A 2 29.60 7.81 -6.82
CA SER A 2 28.22 7.70 -6.30
C SER A 2 28.07 7.23 -4.85
N SER A 3 29.18 7.04 -4.11
CA SER A 3 29.19 6.24 -2.87
C SER A 3 28.79 6.99 -1.59
N ARG A 4 28.95 8.31 -1.50
CA ARG A 4 28.77 9.04 -0.21
C ARG A 4 27.31 9.34 0.15
N LYS A 5 26.38 9.31 -0.81
CA LYS A 5 24.96 9.60 -0.56
C LYS A 5 24.21 8.38 0.00
N SER A 6 24.52 7.18 -0.50
CA SER A 6 23.86 5.95 -0.03
C SER A 6 24.15 5.66 1.44
N THR A 7 25.41 5.82 1.88
CA THR A 7 25.80 5.52 3.28
C THR A 7 25.07 6.38 4.32
N LYS A 8 24.84 7.67 4.03
CA LYS A 8 24.06 8.55 4.92
C LYS A 8 22.61 8.08 5.06
N THR A 9 21.98 7.69 3.96
CA THR A 9 20.59 7.20 3.96
C THR A 9 20.49 5.89 4.75
N ILE A 10 21.43 4.97 4.54
CA ILE A 10 21.47 3.69 5.25
C ILE A 10 21.60 3.91 6.76
N ASN A 11 22.56 4.70 7.21
CA ASN A 11 22.75 4.97 8.64
C ASN A 11 21.52 5.64 9.26
N THR A 12 20.90 6.58 8.53
CA THR A 12 19.67 7.26 8.98
C THR A 12 18.51 6.27 9.13
N LEU A 13 18.32 5.37 8.16
CA LEU A 13 17.28 4.34 8.21
C LEU A 13 17.53 3.33 9.33
N ALA A 14 18.78 2.89 9.50
CA ALA A 14 19.17 1.97 10.57
C ALA A 14 18.89 2.58 11.95
N SER A 15 19.27 3.84 12.19
CA SER A 15 18.95 4.54 13.44
C SER A 15 17.43 4.69 13.64
N GLN A 16 16.67 4.94 12.57
CA GLN A 16 15.22 5.07 12.65
C GLN A 16 14.54 3.73 12.98
N ILE A 17 15.02 2.62 12.43
CA ILE A 17 14.54 1.27 12.75
C ILE A 17 14.79 0.94 14.21
N GLU A 18 15.98 1.21 14.72
CA GLU A 18 16.31 0.94 16.13
C GLU A 18 15.43 1.77 17.09
N LEU A 19 15.19 3.04 16.73
CA LEU A 19 14.25 3.89 17.47
C LEU A 19 12.81 3.36 17.46
N GLU A 20 12.32 2.86 16.33
CA GLU A 20 10.95 2.31 16.26
C GLU A 20 10.83 0.94 16.94
N ARG A 21 11.89 0.12 16.92
CA ARG A 21 11.94 -1.14 17.68
C ARG A 21 11.85 -0.89 19.18
N THR A 22 12.63 0.03 19.71
CA THR A 22 12.58 0.38 21.15
C THR A 22 11.20 0.93 21.55
N ARG A 23 10.57 1.72 20.68
CA ARG A 23 9.22 2.25 20.89
C ARG A 23 8.13 1.17 20.91
N THR A 24 8.26 0.15 20.06
CA THR A 24 7.25 -0.92 19.91
C THR A 24 7.43 -2.05 20.93
N ASN A 25 8.66 -2.35 21.34
CA ASN A 25 8.95 -3.36 22.37
C ASN A 25 8.27 -3.03 23.71
N ALA A 26 8.14 -1.74 24.08
CA ALA A 26 7.47 -1.33 25.31
C ALA A 26 5.95 -1.63 25.35
N LYS A 27 5.33 -1.97 24.22
CA LYS A 27 3.87 -2.16 24.11
C LYS A 27 3.44 -3.58 23.75
N ASN A 28 4.33 -4.41 23.21
CA ASN A 28 3.96 -5.66 22.54
C ASN A 28 4.34 -6.95 23.28
N ASP A 29 4.83 -6.87 24.53
CA ASP A 29 5.28 -8.07 25.26
C ASP A 29 4.15 -9.05 25.61
N VAL A 30 2.89 -8.61 25.55
CA VAL A 30 1.72 -9.42 25.93
C VAL A 30 1.19 -10.31 24.78
N HIS A 31 1.51 -10.02 23.52
CA HIS A 31 0.94 -10.72 22.35
C HIS A 31 1.93 -11.52 21.50
N ARG A 32 3.19 -11.65 21.95
CA ARG A 32 4.26 -12.27 21.15
C ARG A 32 4.35 -13.80 21.26
N LEU A 33 3.56 -14.40 22.15
CA LEU A 33 3.50 -15.84 22.32
C LEU A 33 2.39 -16.40 21.42
N ASP A 34 2.77 -17.27 20.51
CA ASP A 34 1.92 -18.32 19.92
C ASP A 34 1.23 -18.12 18.56
N HIS A 35 1.58 -17.07 17.80
CA HIS A 35 1.13 -16.98 16.41
C HIS A 35 2.30 -17.08 15.43
N LYS A 36 2.76 -18.32 15.20
CA LYS A 36 3.30 -18.74 13.88
C LYS A 36 2.16 -18.70 12.84
N SER A 37 1.49 -17.55 12.73
CA SER A 37 0.47 -17.34 11.72
C SER A 37 1.15 -17.54 10.36
N ARG A 38 0.55 -18.42 9.54
CA ARG A 38 1.01 -18.67 8.18
C ARG A 38 0.99 -17.33 7.45
N LYS A 39 2.16 -16.79 7.13
CA LYS A 39 2.27 -15.56 6.34
C LYS A 39 1.58 -15.76 5.00
N ILE A 40 0.85 -14.75 4.54
CA ILE A 40 0.17 -14.73 3.25
C ILE A 40 1.25 -14.61 2.16
N PRO A 41 1.46 -15.66 1.35
CA PRO A 41 2.48 -15.65 0.32
C PRO A 41 2.11 -14.70 -0.82
N LYS A 42 3.12 -14.27 -1.58
CA LYS A 42 2.90 -13.42 -2.76
C LYS A 42 2.10 -14.19 -3.84
N PRO A 43 1.01 -13.63 -4.41
CA PRO A 43 0.29 -14.28 -5.50
C PRO A 43 1.17 -14.43 -6.76
N LYS A 44 0.89 -15.46 -7.56
CA LYS A 44 1.59 -15.68 -8.83
C LYS A 44 1.27 -14.57 -9.84
N GLY A 45 2.28 -14.16 -10.61
CA GLY A 45 2.16 -13.19 -11.70
C GLY A 45 2.62 -11.77 -11.35
N GLN A 46 2.39 -10.82 -12.26
CA GLN A 46 2.83 -9.43 -12.08
C GLN A 46 1.72 -8.58 -11.46
N ALA A 47 2.03 -7.85 -10.39
CA ALA A 47 1.13 -6.82 -9.87
C ALA A 47 0.69 -5.85 -10.98
N ARG A 48 -0.58 -5.42 -10.95
CA ARG A 48 -1.28 -4.57 -11.94
C ARG A 48 -1.81 -5.26 -13.19
N ARG A 49 -1.44 -6.51 -13.48
CA ARG A 49 -2.05 -7.22 -14.62
C ARG A 49 -3.33 -7.91 -14.15
N ALA A 50 -4.33 -7.96 -15.03
CA ALA A 50 -5.50 -8.79 -14.79
C ALA A 50 -5.10 -10.28 -14.82
N PRO A 51 -5.83 -11.14 -14.09
CA PRO A 51 -5.73 -12.59 -14.27
C PRO A 51 -5.90 -12.97 -15.75
N PRO A 52 -5.21 -14.03 -16.23
CA PRO A 52 -4.37 -14.97 -15.48
C PRO A 52 -2.90 -14.53 -15.32
N ARG A 53 -2.48 -13.41 -15.92
CA ARG A 53 -1.06 -13.00 -16.00
C ARG A 53 -0.59 -12.15 -14.81
N GLY A 54 -1.47 -11.88 -13.85
CA GLY A 54 -1.15 -11.13 -12.65
C GLY A 54 -2.33 -10.96 -11.71
N TYR A 55 -2.19 -10.02 -10.79
CA TYR A 55 -3.17 -9.77 -9.74
C TYR A 55 -3.28 -8.28 -9.40
N LYS A 56 -4.40 -7.95 -8.76
CA LYS A 56 -4.65 -6.65 -8.13
C LYS A 56 -4.16 -6.70 -6.68
N VAL A 57 -3.24 -5.79 -6.32
CA VAL A 57 -2.65 -5.74 -4.96
C VAL A 57 -3.73 -5.57 -3.89
N GLN A 58 -4.73 -4.72 -4.14
CA GLN A 58 -5.84 -4.49 -3.22
C GLN A 58 -6.62 -5.77 -2.89
N GLU A 59 -6.93 -6.55 -3.92
CA GLU A 59 -7.66 -7.81 -3.79
C GLU A 59 -6.84 -8.86 -3.06
N ALA A 60 -5.55 -8.99 -3.41
CA ALA A 60 -4.62 -9.90 -2.76
C ALA A 60 -4.31 -9.54 -1.29
N MET A 61 -4.54 -8.29 -0.88
CA MET A 61 -4.47 -7.86 0.52
C MET A 61 -5.79 -8.06 1.28
N GLY A 62 -6.86 -8.52 0.61
CA GLY A 62 -8.20 -8.60 1.22
C GLY A 62 -8.88 -7.25 1.44
N LEU A 63 -8.47 -6.20 0.71
CA LEU A 63 -8.95 -4.82 0.88
C LEU A 63 -9.94 -4.38 -0.21
N THR A 64 -10.58 -5.29 -0.94
CA THR A 64 -11.50 -4.96 -2.04
C THR A 64 -12.68 -4.07 -1.59
N GLY A 65 -13.12 -4.18 -0.33
CA GLY A 65 -14.17 -3.34 0.26
C GLY A 65 -13.67 -2.14 1.07
N ASP A 66 -12.36 -2.01 1.30
CA ASP A 66 -11.75 -1.00 2.16
C ASP A 66 -10.77 -0.14 1.34
N ASN A 67 -11.35 0.68 0.46
CA ASN A 67 -10.59 1.58 -0.43
C ASN A 67 -9.77 2.60 0.36
N ASP A 68 -10.28 3.07 1.50
CA ASP A 68 -9.62 4.10 2.30
C ASP A 68 -8.34 3.57 2.92
N ARG A 69 -8.37 2.37 3.52
CA ARG A 69 -7.17 1.73 4.04
C ARG A 69 -6.16 1.39 2.95
N TYR A 70 -6.62 0.91 1.79
CA TYR A 70 -5.74 0.67 0.65
C TYR A 70 -5.06 1.97 0.17
N ASN A 71 -5.82 3.07 0.06
CA ASN A 71 -5.30 4.37 -0.34
C ASN A 71 -4.31 4.94 0.68
N LYS A 72 -4.53 4.73 1.98
CA LYS A 72 -3.58 5.08 3.05
C LYS A 72 -2.24 4.37 2.85
N PHE A 73 -2.22 3.05 2.64
CA PHE A 73 -0.98 2.31 2.35
C PHE A 73 -0.29 2.80 1.07
N ARG A 74 -1.07 3.10 0.02
CA ARG A 74 -0.54 3.66 -1.22
C ARG A 74 0.10 5.03 -1.00
N ALA A 75 -0.49 5.89 -0.16
CA ALA A 75 0.08 7.20 0.19
C ALA A 75 1.39 7.03 0.99
N ILE A 76 1.40 6.13 1.97
CA ILE A 76 2.61 5.79 2.74
C ILE A 76 3.73 5.30 1.79
N ALA A 77 3.45 4.36 0.89
CA ALA A 77 4.41 3.86 -0.08
C ALA A 77 5.05 4.99 -0.92
N ARG A 78 4.25 5.98 -1.32
CA ARG A 78 4.74 7.16 -2.08
C ARG A 78 5.66 8.04 -1.24
N ILE A 79 5.30 8.30 0.01
CA ILE A 79 6.09 9.14 0.91
C ILE A 79 7.47 8.53 1.11
N PHE A 80 7.52 7.23 1.44
CA PHE A 80 8.79 6.53 1.63
C PHE A 80 9.62 6.46 0.36
N ALA A 81 9.00 6.15 -0.78
CA ALA A 81 9.70 6.13 -2.06
C ALA A 81 10.29 7.50 -2.42
N THR A 82 9.55 8.59 -2.18
CA THR A 82 10.00 9.96 -2.46
C THR A 82 11.12 10.40 -1.52
N ARG A 83 11.08 9.97 -0.25
CA ARG A 83 12.04 10.37 0.77
C ARG A 83 13.37 9.64 0.68
N TYR A 84 13.36 8.36 0.33
CA TYR A 84 14.53 7.49 0.48
C TYR A 84 15.04 6.87 -0.83
N LEU A 85 14.24 6.84 -1.90
CA LEU A 85 14.60 6.17 -3.15
C LEU A 85 14.84 7.16 -4.30
N ASP A 86 15.62 6.71 -5.28
CA ASP A 86 15.87 7.47 -6.50
C ASP A 86 14.69 7.35 -7.46
N LEU A 87 13.88 8.40 -7.59
CA LEU A 87 12.66 8.39 -8.42
C LEU A 87 12.91 8.15 -9.92
N THR A 88 14.16 8.26 -10.38
CA THR A 88 14.53 8.01 -11.79
C THR A 88 14.71 6.51 -12.10
N LYS A 89 14.87 5.68 -11.06
CA LYS A 89 15.20 4.26 -11.18
C LYS A 89 13.98 3.38 -10.88
N THR A 90 13.93 2.24 -11.56
CA THR A 90 12.96 1.18 -11.21
C THR A 90 13.34 0.52 -9.89
N ILE A 91 12.40 -0.13 -9.21
CA ILE A 91 12.66 -0.78 -7.91
C ILE A 91 13.82 -1.80 -7.96
N ARG A 92 14.00 -2.50 -9.08
CA ARG A 92 15.09 -3.46 -9.28
C ARG A 92 16.47 -2.80 -9.45
N ALA A 93 16.48 -1.55 -9.90
CA ALA A 93 17.69 -0.75 -10.08
C ALA A 93 18.03 0.12 -8.85
N GLN A 94 17.20 0.05 -7.79
CA GLN A 94 17.51 0.68 -6.51
C GLN A 94 18.55 -0.13 -5.74
N ASP A 95 19.18 0.54 -4.78
CA ASP A 95 19.96 -0.12 -3.73
C ASP A 95 19.02 -1.01 -2.90
N GLN A 96 19.15 -2.33 -3.03
CA GLN A 96 18.21 -3.28 -2.40
C GLN A 96 18.28 -3.23 -0.87
N THR A 97 19.45 -2.93 -0.31
CA THR A 97 19.63 -2.75 1.13
C THR A 97 18.74 -1.62 1.66
N VAL A 98 18.69 -0.50 0.94
CA VAL A 98 17.82 0.64 1.28
C VAL A 98 16.35 0.25 1.17
N VAL A 99 15.97 -0.52 0.15
CA VAL A 99 14.59 -1.01 -0.02
C VAL A 99 14.20 -1.91 1.14
N ASP A 100 15.05 -2.84 1.55
CA ASP A 100 14.76 -3.79 2.62
C ASP A 100 14.62 -3.08 3.98
N TYR A 101 15.47 -2.08 4.27
CA TYR A 101 15.30 -1.23 5.46
C TYR A 101 13.98 -0.45 5.47
N ILE A 102 13.55 0.08 4.32
CA ILE A 102 12.24 0.75 4.21
C ILE A 102 11.11 -0.24 4.51
N LEU A 103 11.18 -1.46 3.96
CA LEU A 103 10.15 -2.48 4.16
C LEU A 103 10.08 -2.94 5.62
N GLU A 104 11.23 -3.11 6.28
CA GLU A 104 11.31 -3.42 7.70
C GLU A 104 10.70 -2.31 8.56
N LEU A 105 11.07 -1.05 8.29
CA LEU A 105 10.53 0.11 9.00
C LEU A 105 9.00 0.20 8.86
N LEU A 106 8.48 -0.05 7.66
CA LEU A 106 7.04 -0.10 7.40
C LEU A 106 6.34 -1.25 8.15
N GLN A 107 7.00 -2.41 8.27
CA GLN A 107 6.48 -3.56 8.99
C GLN A 107 6.41 -3.31 10.51
N ILE A 108 7.36 -2.54 11.06
CA ILE A 108 7.35 -2.12 12.47
C ILE A 108 6.24 -1.09 12.71
N GLN A 109 6.11 -0.09 11.84
CA GLN A 109 5.11 0.97 11.99
C GLN A 109 3.67 0.49 11.74
N HIS A 110 3.48 -0.54 10.92
CA HIS A 110 2.16 -1.05 10.56
C HIS A 110 2.08 -2.58 10.76
N PRO A 111 1.67 -3.05 11.95
CA PRO A 111 1.57 -4.48 12.27
C PRO A 111 0.71 -5.29 11.29
N PHE A 112 -0.29 -4.67 10.65
CA PHE A 112 -1.07 -5.29 9.57
C PHE A 112 -0.20 -5.85 8.43
N LEU A 113 1.00 -5.30 8.21
CA LEU A 113 1.91 -5.77 7.18
C LEU A 113 2.69 -7.03 7.58
N GLN A 114 2.72 -7.39 8.87
CA GLN A 114 3.44 -8.58 9.37
C GLN A 114 2.83 -9.90 8.90
N GLN A 115 1.54 -9.89 8.54
CA GLN A 115 0.85 -11.06 8.01
C GLN A 115 1.29 -11.43 6.58
N PHE A 116 2.01 -10.55 5.86
CA PHE A 116 2.43 -10.81 4.49
C PHE A 116 3.91 -11.24 4.44
N GLU A 117 4.21 -12.23 3.61
CA GLU A 117 5.59 -12.65 3.35
C GLU A 117 6.40 -11.52 2.70
N ASP A 118 7.60 -11.25 3.21
CA ASP A 118 8.54 -10.22 2.73
C ASP A 118 7.92 -8.83 2.51
N VAL A 119 6.81 -8.53 3.19
CA VAL A 119 6.07 -7.27 3.02
C VAL A 119 5.76 -7.00 1.54
N TRP A 120 5.45 -8.06 0.78
CA TRP A 120 5.27 -7.99 -0.68
C TRP A 120 4.28 -6.91 -1.14
N PRO A 121 3.18 -6.57 -0.41
CA PRO A 121 2.27 -5.53 -0.89
C PRO A 121 2.92 -4.15 -0.94
N MET A 122 3.73 -3.79 0.06
CA MET A 122 4.42 -2.50 0.07
C MET A 122 5.51 -2.44 -0.99
N ARG A 123 6.27 -3.53 -1.17
CA ARG A 123 7.27 -3.64 -2.24
C ARG A 123 6.63 -3.43 -3.61
N ASP A 124 5.47 -4.04 -3.86
CA ASP A 124 4.74 -3.85 -5.11
C ASP A 124 4.21 -2.41 -5.24
N MET A 125 3.59 -1.82 -4.21
CA MET A 125 3.08 -0.44 -4.27
C MET A 125 4.18 0.59 -4.58
N ILE A 126 5.36 0.45 -3.94
CA ILE A 126 6.54 1.26 -4.22
C ILE A 126 6.98 1.07 -5.67
N GLY A 127 7.06 -0.18 -6.13
CA GLY A 127 7.44 -0.50 -7.52
C GLY A 127 6.49 0.10 -8.54
N GLN A 128 5.17 0.06 -8.29
CA GLN A 128 4.16 0.68 -9.16
C GLN A 128 4.32 2.20 -9.23
N PHE A 129 4.56 2.85 -8.08
CA PHE A 129 4.77 4.29 -8.03
C PHE A 129 6.00 4.72 -8.82
N LEU A 130 7.15 4.06 -8.61
CA LEU A 130 8.37 4.34 -9.37
C LEU A 130 8.20 4.08 -10.86
N TRP A 131 7.49 3.01 -11.24
CA TRP A 131 7.19 2.71 -12.64
C TRP A 131 6.33 3.80 -13.30
N HIS A 132 5.27 4.27 -12.63
CA HIS A 132 4.44 5.37 -13.11
C HIS A 132 5.25 6.64 -13.29
N ARG A 133 6.09 6.96 -12.30
CA ARG A 133 6.92 8.16 -12.32
C ARG A 133 7.89 8.13 -13.51
N ASN A 134 8.60 7.01 -13.70
CA ASN A 134 9.55 6.85 -14.80
C ASN A 134 8.85 6.90 -16.17
N THR A 135 7.71 6.22 -16.32
CA THR A 135 6.92 6.24 -17.56
C THR A 135 6.45 7.66 -17.90
N TYR A 136 6.02 8.43 -16.90
CA TYR A 136 5.58 9.81 -17.09
C TYR A 136 6.70 10.72 -17.60
N TYR A 137 7.92 10.58 -17.07
CA TYR A 137 9.06 11.40 -17.50
C TYR A 137 9.58 11.05 -18.89
N LYS A 138 9.45 9.79 -19.33
CA LYS A 138 9.84 9.38 -20.70
C LYS A 138 9.00 10.04 -21.78
N HIS A 139 7.73 10.32 -21.49
CA HIS A 139 6.78 10.81 -22.48
C HIS A 139 6.50 12.31 -22.38
N ARG A 140 7.00 13.00 -21.36
CA ARG A 140 6.99 14.46 -21.39
C ARG A 140 8.12 14.91 -22.33
N PRO A 141 7.81 15.62 -23.44
CA PRO A 141 8.85 16.35 -24.16
C PRO A 141 9.57 17.21 -23.12
N ILE A 142 10.89 17.27 -23.21
CA ILE A 142 11.73 18.14 -22.39
C ILE A 142 11.37 19.58 -22.79
N ILE A 143 10.20 20.05 -22.35
CA ILE A 143 9.92 21.46 -22.29
C ILE A 143 10.84 21.88 -21.15
N GLN A 144 11.98 22.44 -21.51
CA GLN A 144 12.90 23.10 -20.58
C GLN A 144 12.12 24.27 -19.97
N THR A 145 11.26 23.98 -18.99
CA THR A 145 10.62 25.02 -18.19
C THR A 145 11.68 25.51 -17.24
N SER A 146 12.44 26.49 -17.69
CA SER A 146 13.24 27.37 -16.85
C SER A 146 12.34 27.97 -15.77
N GLY A 147 12.38 27.43 -14.55
CA GLY A 147 12.26 28.28 -13.37
C GLY A 147 10.93 28.40 -12.61
N ARG A 148 9.99 27.45 -12.64
CA ARG A 148 8.94 27.42 -11.60
C ARG A 148 8.68 26.01 -11.07
N GLY A 149 9.07 25.80 -9.82
CA GLY A 149 8.95 24.55 -9.08
C GLY A 149 7.53 24.28 -8.64
N ASP A 150 6.91 23.31 -9.29
CA ASP A 150 5.72 22.64 -8.77
C ASP A 150 6.17 21.42 -7.94
N ASP A 151 6.94 21.70 -6.89
CA ASP A 151 7.16 20.76 -5.80
C ASP A 151 5.84 20.69 -5.02
N MET A 152 4.99 19.70 -5.31
CA MET A 152 3.86 19.38 -4.43
C MET A 152 4.44 19.10 -3.05
N CYS A 153 4.19 20.03 -2.13
CA CYS A 153 4.86 20.11 -0.85
C CYS A 153 4.50 18.87 -0.03
N LEU A 154 5.51 18.04 0.28
CA LEU A 154 5.41 16.86 1.15
C LEU A 154 4.71 17.15 2.50
N GLY A 155 4.72 18.41 2.95
CA GLY A 155 4.04 18.88 4.15
C GLY A 155 2.51 18.72 4.12
N GLU A 156 1.88 18.73 2.95
CA GLU A 156 0.41 18.57 2.85
C GLU A 156 -0.02 17.10 2.98
N LEU A 157 0.83 16.17 2.55
CA LEU A 157 0.61 14.73 2.71
C LEU A 157 0.87 14.24 4.15
N ALA A 158 1.80 14.87 4.87
CA ALA A 158 2.09 14.55 6.27
C ALA A 158 0.91 14.92 7.20
N LYS A 159 0.19 16.01 6.91
CA LYS A 159 -1.02 16.40 7.67
C LYS A 159 -2.12 15.34 7.58
N PHE A 160 -2.25 14.65 6.45
CA PHE A 160 -3.23 13.58 6.25
C PHE A 160 -2.95 12.28 7.03
N LEU A 161 -1.71 12.04 7.46
CA LEU A 161 -1.35 10.82 8.19
C LEU A 161 -1.31 11.02 9.71
N SER A 162 -1.14 12.26 10.18
CA SER A 162 -1.03 12.58 11.61
C SER A 162 -2.37 12.75 12.32
N GLU A 163 -3.49 12.71 11.60
CA GLU A 163 -4.84 12.81 12.20
C GLU A 163 -5.49 11.42 12.28
N PRO A 164 -5.46 10.75 13.45
CA PRO A 164 -5.99 9.40 13.58
C PRO A 164 -7.52 9.29 13.42
N ASN A 165 -8.28 10.40 13.38
CA ASN A 165 -9.76 10.38 13.40
C ASN A 165 -10.49 11.38 12.47
N ASN A 166 -9.80 12.17 11.64
CA ASN A 166 -10.50 13.04 10.69
C ASN A 166 -10.77 12.28 9.39
N HIS A 167 -11.88 11.55 9.38
CA HIS A 167 -12.56 11.20 8.15
C HIS A 167 -12.99 12.51 7.50
N PRO A 168 -12.54 12.86 6.28
CA PRO A 168 -13.26 13.85 5.51
C PRO A 168 -14.63 13.23 5.25
N SER A 169 -15.65 13.73 5.95
CA SER A 169 -17.02 13.64 5.49
C SER A 169 -16.97 14.18 4.07
N ILE A 170 -17.03 13.29 3.08
CA ILE A 170 -17.30 13.65 1.70
C ILE A 170 -18.72 14.18 1.74
N SER A 171 -18.86 15.45 2.11
CA SER A 171 -20.09 16.19 1.94
C SER A 171 -20.33 16.15 0.44
N ASN A 172 -21.43 15.49 0.08
CA ASN A 172 -21.91 15.42 -1.28
C ASN A 172 -22.13 16.86 -1.75
N ALA A 173 -21.11 17.41 -2.42
CA ALA A 173 -21.15 18.74 -2.96
C ALA A 173 -22.35 18.82 -3.91
N THR A 174 -23.22 19.72 -3.52
CA THR A 174 -24.49 20.13 -4.11
C THR A 174 -24.43 20.08 -5.63
N LYS A 175 -25.45 19.43 -6.22
CA LYS A 175 -25.77 19.46 -7.65
C LYS A 175 -25.69 20.88 -8.20
N GLY A 176 -24.57 21.22 -8.84
CA GLY A 176 -24.50 22.35 -9.74
C GLY A 176 -25.29 22.01 -11.01
N THR A 177 -26.49 22.56 -11.13
CA THR A 177 -27.26 22.60 -12.37
C THR A 177 -26.40 23.19 -13.49
N ARG A 178 -25.91 22.33 -14.38
CA ARG A 178 -25.33 22.75 -15.66
C ARG A 178 -26.45 23.37 -16.50
N LYS A 179 -26.39 24.69 -16.62
CA LYS A 179 -27.18 25.49 -17.55
C LYS A 179 -26.79 25.09 -18.98
N SER A 180 -27.69 24.39 -19.65
CA SER A 180 -27.60 24.13 -21.09
C SER A 180 -27.52 25.44 -21.83
N LYS A 181 -26.39 25.70 -22.51
CA LYS A 181 -26.26 26.77 -23.48
C LYS A 181 -26.24 26.13 -24.85
N SER A 182 -27.39 26.09 -25.49
CA SER A 182 -27.51 25.90 -26.93
C SER A 182 -26.76 27.04 -27.60
N ASN A 183 -25.87 26.73 -28.53
CA ASN A 183 -25.55 27.64 -29.62
C ASN A 183 -25.33 26.80 -30.89
N SER A 184 -26.01 27.28 -31.90
CA SER A 184 -26.23 26.82 -33.25
C SER A 184 -24.97 26.69 -34.10
N ASP A 185 -25.06 25.77 -35.07
CA ASP A 185 -24.64 25.88 -36.46
C ASP A 185 -23.33 26.61 -36.78
N THR A 186 -22.30 25.81 -37.07
CA THR A 186 -21.36 26.15 -38.15
C THR A 186 -20.98 24.88 -38.92
N ILE A 187 -21.57 24.74 -40.10
CA ILE A 187 -21.14 23.85 -41.17
C ILE A 187 -19.71 24.23 -41.58
N SER A 188 -18.75 23.31 -41.47
CA SER A 188 -17.50 23.42 -42.24
C SER A 188 -16.97 22.03 -42.63
N LYS A 189 -16.57 21.98 -43.90
CA LYS A 189 -16.35 20.82 -44.75
C LYS A 189 -15.18 19.95 -44.27
N VAL A 190 -15.43 18.64 -44.25
CA VAL A 190 -14.44 17.56 -44.14
C VAL A 190 -13.83 17.28 -45.53
N PRO A 191 -12.49 17.22 -45.68
CA PRO A 191 -11.87 16.47 -46.76
C PRO A 191 -11.77 14.99 -46.36
N GLN A 192 -12.52 14.13 -47.05
CA GLN A 192 -12.38 12.68 -46.96
C GLN A 192 -11.09 12.25 -47.67
N HIS A 193 -10.05 11.88 -46.93
CA HIS A 193 -8.93 11.13 -47.50
C HIS A 193 -9.12 9.63 -47.23
N VAL A 194 -9.64 8.95 -48.24
CA VAL A 194 -9.92 7.51 -48.27
C VAL A 194 -8.61 6.74 -48.50
N ASN A 195 -8.03 6.17 -47.44
CA ASN A 195 -6.98 5.16 -47.56
C ASN A 195 -7.61 3.77 -47.59
N LYS A 196 -7.90 3.26 -48.80
CA LYS A 196 -8.29 1.87 -49.05
C LYS A 196 -7.06 0.96 -48.90
N ARG A 197 -6.84 0.42 -47.69
CA ARG A 197 -5.96 -0.73 -47.48
C ARG A 197 -6.80 -2.00 -47.58
N LYS A 198 -6.70 -2.69 -48.71
CA LYS A 198 -7.22 -4.05 -48.92
C LYS A 198 -6.73 -4.96 -47.79
N GLN A 199 -7.66 -5.46 -46.98
CA GLN A 199 -7.46 -6.64 -46.13
C GLN A 199 -7.96 -7.85 -46.92
N PRO A 200 -7.23 -8.98 -46.97
CA PRO A 200 -7.75 -10.22 -47.54
C PRO A 200 -8.85 -10.77 -46.62
N ALA A 201 -9.95 -11.18 -47.25
CA ALA A 201 -11.05 -11.88 -46.59
C ALA A 201 -10.55 -13.22 -46.04
N VAL A 202 -10.66 -13.39 -44.73
CA VAL A 202 -10.59 -14.71 -44.08
C VAL A 202 -12.03 -15.04 -43.70
N GLU A 203 -12.62 -15.96 -44.47
CA GLU A 203 -13.88 -16.63 -44.15
C GLU A 203 -13.72 -17.35 -42.80
N TYR A 204 -14.52 -16.95 -41.82
CA TYR A 204 -14.72 -17.70 -40.59
C TYR A 204 -16.13 -18.30 -40.64
N PRO A 205 -16.28 -19.63 -40.46
CA PRO A 205 -17.59 -20.25 -40.42
C PRO A 205 -18.36 -19.79 -39.18
N GLU A 206 -19.62 -19.43 -39.42
CA GLU A 206 -20.62 -19.04 -38.44
C GLU A 206 -21.00 -20.26 -37.59
N GLU A 207 -20.51 -20.33 -36.35
CA GLU A 207 -21.14 -21.15 -35.32
C GLU A 207 -21.93 -20.26 -34.37
N GLU A 208 -23.24 -20.48 -34.41
CA GLU A 208 -24.29 -19.87 -33.63
C GLU A 208 -23.99 -19.87 -32.13
N SER A 209 -23.79 -18.68 -31.52
CA SER A 209 -23.72 -18.56 -30.06
C SER A 209 -25.08 -18.18 -29.48
N GLN A 210 -25.90 -19.19 -29.21
CA GLN A 210 -27.18 -19.12 -28.50
C GLN A 210 -27.04 -18.93 -26.98
N PHE A 211 -26.27 -17.95 -26.50
CA PHE A 211 -26.17 -17.68 -25.04
C PHE A 211 -26.37 -16.21 -24.70
N ALA A 212 -27.60 -15.73 -24.89
CA ALA A 212 -28.07 -14.47 -24.34
C ALA A 212 -29.36 -14.67 -23.53
N LEU A 213 -29.27 -15.31 -22.35
CA LEU A 213 -30.37 -15.35 -21.35
C LEU A 213 -29.91 -15.94 -20.01
N SER A 214 -29.49 -15.10 -19.07
CA SER A 214 -29.41 -15.35 -17.60
C SER A 214 -28.49 -14.30 -16.98
N LYS A 215 -28.75 -13.58 -15.89
CA LYS A 215 -29.73 -13.70 -14.81
C LYS A 215 -29.78 -12.32 -14.13
N LYS A 216 -30.94 -11.68 -14.11
CA LYS A 216 -31.27 -10.67 -13.10
C LYS A 216 -31.47 -11.41 -11.78
N ARG A 217 -30.45 -11.46 -10.91
CA ARG A 217 -30.64 -11.85 -9.50
C ARG A 217 -30.87 -10.59 -8.67
N ARG A 218 -32.16 -10.33 -8.47
CA ARG A 218 -32.73 -9.48 -7.42
C ARG A 218 -32.39 -10.13 -6.09
N ILE A 219 -31.56 -9.47 -5.27
CA ILE A 219 -31.30 -9.88 -3.89
C ILE A 219 -32.28 -9.09 -3.02
N GLU A 220 -33.38 -9.72 -2.66
CA GLU A 220 -34.22 -9.29 -1.54
C GLU A 220 -33.56 -9.82 -0.27
N ILE A 221 -33.00 -8.92 0.53
CA ILE A 221 -32.48 -9.24 1.87
C ILE A 221 -33.65 -9.09 2.83
N HIS A 222 -34.25 -10.21 3.20
CA HIS A 222 -35.16 -10.28 4.35
C HIS A 222 -34.35 -10.07 5.64
N LEU A 223 -34.60 -8.93 6.30
CA LEU A 223 -34.24 -8.72 7.70
C LEU A 223 -35.18 -9.58 8.57
N ALA A 224 -34.74 -10.78 8.92
CA ALA A 224 -35.35 -11.55 10.00
C ALA A 224 -34.70 -11.14 11.32
N SER A 225 -35.49 -10.40 12.10
CA SER A 225 -35.30 -10.13 13.52
C SER A 225 -35.20 -11.45 14.30
N GLY A 226 -34.19 -11.58 15.14
CA GLY A 226 -33.93 -12.78 15.92
C GLY A 226 -33.12 -12.48 17.19
N HIS A 227 -33.83 -11.97 18.19
CA HIS A 227 -33.38 -11.93 19.59
C HIS A 227 -32.86 -13.31 20.02
N ARG A 228 -31.66 -13.37 20.59
CA ARG A 228 -31.29 -14.42 21.54
C ARG A 228 -30.33 -13.88 22.59
N LEU A 229 -30.91 -13.42 23.69
CA LEU A 229 -30.23 -13.27 24.98
C LEU A 229 -29.99 -14.68 25.52
N LEU A 230 -28.74 -15.08 25.66
CA LEU A 230 -28.36 -16.13 26.59
C LEU A 230 -27.26 -15.59 27.49
N ALA A 231 -27.66 -15.37 28.73
CA ALA A 231 -26.80 -15.14 29.87
C ALA A 231 -25.93 -16.39 30.06
N ASN A 232 -24.62 -16.25 29.86
CA ASN A 232 -23.67 -17.24 30.31
C ASN A 232 -23.22 -16.87 31.72
N GLN A 233 -23.72 -17.67 32.67
CA GLN A 233 -23.24 -17.81 34.02
C GLN A 233 -21.76 -18.21 33.98
N PHE A 234 -20.92 -17.43 34.67
CA PHE A 234 -19.55 -17.81 35.00
C PHE A 234 -19.60 -18.75 36.22
N PRO A 235 -19.07 -19.97 36.15
CA PRO A 235 -18.74 -20.73 37.35
C PRO A 235 -17.44 -20.18 37.94
N SER A 236 -17.51 -19.72 39.19
CA SER A 236 -16.36 -19.47 40.04
C SER A 236 -15.64 -20.79 40.31
N THR A 237 -14.45 -20.95 39.75
CA THR A 237 -13.50 -21.96 40.22
C THR A 237 -12.50 -21.30 41.15
N ASP A 238 -12.83 -21.41 42.43
CA ASP A 238 -11.89 -21.52 43.54
C ASP A 238 -10.94 -22.70 43.26
N ASN A 239 -9.64 -22.45 43.18
CA ASN A 239 -8.60 -23.47 43.15
C ASN A 239 -7.26 -22.87 43.56
N SER A 240 -6.96 -23.10 44.84
CA SER A 240 -5.72 -23.70 45.35
C SER A 240 -4.39 -23.15 44.85
N GLU A 241 -3.73 -22.50 45.79
CA GLU A 241 -2.29 -22.28 45.89
C GLU A 241 -1.51 -23.56 45.55
N ASP A 242 -0.63 -23.48 44.55
CA ASP A 242 0.57 -24.31 44.44
C ASP A 242 1.62 -23.50 43.66
N GLU A 243 2.49 -22.84 44.43
CA GLU A 243 3.62 -22.03 44.00
C GLU A 243 4.72 -22.91 43.35
N PRO A 244 5.13 -22.65 42.10
CA PRO A 244 6.37 -23.21 41.56
C PRO A 244 7.59 -22.35 41.94
N PRO A 245 8.79 -22.96 42.04
CA PRO A 245 9.97 -22.30 42.60
C PRO A 245 10.47 -21.14 41.74
N VAL A 246 10.72 -20.04 42.44
CA VAL A 246 11.34 -18.79 41.98
C VAL A 246 12.60 -19.07 41.16
N SER A 247 12.53 -18.83 39.84
CA SER A 247 13.73 -18.76 38.99
C SER A 247 14.52 -17.51 39.33
N THR A 248 15.70 -17.71 39.91
CA THR A 248 16.70 -16.68 40.21
C THR A 248 17.20 -16.03 38.92
N SER A 249 16.58 -14.89 38.60
CA SER A 249 17.01 -13.99 37.53
C SER A 249 18.46 -13.55 37.79
N THR A 250 19.37 -14.07 36.97
CA THR A 250 20.80 -13.76 37.02
C THR A 250 21.00 -12.33 36.50
N ARG A 251 21.22 -11.39 37.42
CA ARG A 251 21.58 -10.00 37.08
C ARG A 251 23.00 -9.98 36.53
N TYR A 252 23.14 -9.73 35.23
CA TYR A 252 24.44 -9.42 34.62
C TYR A 252 24.77 -7.94 34.90
N THR A 253 25.79 -7.71 35.71
CA THR A 253 26.42 -6.40 35.88
C THR A 253 27.41 -6.16 34.73
N LEU A 254 27.12 -5.18 33.88
CA LEU A 254 28.01 -4.73 32.81
C LEU A 254 28.95 -3.64 33.36
N THR A 255 30.23 -3.97 33.51
CA THR A 255 31.27 -3.03 33.92
C THR A 255 31.84 -2.33 32.67
N ILE A 256 31.57 -1.04 32.51
CA ILE A 256 32.11 -0.23 31.42
C ILE A 256 33.40 0.44 31.89
N THR A 257 34.54 0.08 31.30
CA THR A 257 35.84 0.73 31.56
C THR A 257 36.03 1.86 30.54
N LEU A 258 36.05 3.09 31.04
CA LEU A 258 36.40 4.28 30.25
C LEU A 258 37.92 4.46 30.27
N SER A 259 38.57 4.18 29.15
CA SER A 259 39.99 4.51 28.95
C SER A 259 40.09 5.99 28.54
N SER A 260 40.63 6.81 29.46
CA SER A 260 40.95 8.19 29.19
C SER A 260 42.30 8.26 28.48
N GLN A 261 42.32 8.67 27.21
CA GLN A 261 43.54 9.06 26.51
C GLN A 261 43.80 10.53 26.77
N SER A 262 44.84 10.80 27.54
CA SER A 262 45.45 12.12 27.69
C SER A 262 46.19 12.51 26.40
N TYR A 263 45.88 13.71 25.90
CA TYR A 263 46.58 14.39 24.81
C TYR A 263 47.96 14.89 25.26
#